data_AF-A0A6V8SEV0-F1
#
_entry.id   AF-A0A6V8SEV0-F1
#
_cell.length_a   1.000
_cell.length_b   1.000
_cell.length_c   1.000
_cell.angle_alpha   90.00
_cell.angle_beta   90.00
_cell.angle_gamma   90.00
#
_symmetry.space_group_name_H-M   'P 1'
#
loop_
_entity.id
_entity.type
_entity.pdbx_description
1 polymer ?
#
loop_
_entity_poly.entity_id
_entity_poly.type
_entity_poly.pdbx_seq_one_letter_code
_entity_poly.pdbx_strand_id
1 'polypeptide(L)'
;MKKTKNLVFIVLLIILNCNLVFGCSKGKEEPKGKLSILIQNNASQDVDVINTLIANYKKAHSQIEIKIENMTENEKIEKVTVDKPDYDVLICERNMMISMARQGYLSDISSNVSNNKMIDKFYSIVSTYGRIDDKYYGIGVMP
;
A
#
# COMPACT_ATOMS: atom_id res chain seq x y z
N MET A 1 -50.07 -35.70 -27.55
CA MET A 1 -49.89 -34.32 -27.04
C MET A 1 -49.39 -34.22 -25.58
N LYS A 2 -49.60 -35.20 -24.68
CA LYS A 2 -49.06 -35.14 -23.30
C LYS A 2 -47.53 -35.32 -23.20
N LYS A 3 -46.95 -36.21 -24.01
CA LYS A 3 -45.49 -36.50 -24.00
C LYS A 3 -44.64 -35.30 -24.47
N THR A 4 -45.10 -34.53 -25.45
CA THR A 4 -44.41 -33.34 -25.95
C THR A 4 -44.44 -32.18 -24.94
N LYS A 5 -45.53 -32.02 -24.18
CA LYS A 5 -45.62 -31.01 -23.11
C LYS A 5 -44.66 -31.32 -21.94
N ASN A 6 -44.50 -32.59 -21.58
CA ASN A 6 -43.55 -32.99 -20.53
C ASN A 6 -42.09 -32.80 -20.96
N LEU A 7 -41.77 -33.04 -22.23
CA LEU A 7 -40.42 -32.83 -22.76
C LEU A 7 -40.02 -31.35 -22.74
N VAL A 8 -40.93 -30.46 -23.15
CA VAL A 8 -40.71 -29.00 -23.11
C VAL A 8 -40.51 -28.51 -21.68
N PHE A 9 -41.27 -29.05 -20.72
CA PHE A 9 -41.14 -28.67 -19.31
C PHE A 9 -39.79 -29.08 -18.69
N ILE A 10 -39.27 -30.25 -19.07
CA ILE A 10 -37.96 -30.74 -18.63
C ILE A 10 -36.83 -29.89 -19.21
N VAL A 11 -36.91 -29.51 -20.49
CA VAL A 11 -35.92 -28.64 -21.14
C VAL A 11 -35.89 -27.25 -20.48
N LEU A 12 -37.06 -26.69 -20.14
CA LEU A 12 -37.15 -25.40 -19.46
C LEU A 12 -36.49 -25.42 -18.07
N LEU A 13 -36.68 -26.50 -17.31
CA LEU A 13 -36.06 -26.70 -15.99
C LEU A 13 -34.54 -26.81 -16.08
N ILE A 14 -34.01 -27.47 -17.11
CA ILE A 14 -32.56 -27.58 -17.33
C ILE A 14 -31.96 -26.20 -17.63
N ILE A 15 -32.61 -25.39 -18.47
CA ILE A 15 -32.15 -24.04 -18.82
C ILE A 15 -32.18 -23.11 -17.59
N LEU A 16 -33.20 -23.23 -16.72
CA LEU A 16 -33.29 -22.42 -15.50
C LEU A 16 -32.17 -22.76 -14.49
N ASN A 17 -31.80 -24.03 -14.36
CA ASN A 17 -30.75 -24.48 -13.44
C ASN A 17 -29.34 -24.18 -13.98
N CYS A 18 -29.14 -24.17 -15.30
CA CYS A 18 -27.85 -23.80 -15.89
C CYS A 18 -27.46 -22.33 -15.64
N ASN A 19 -28.42 -21.41 -15.48
CA ASN A 19 -28.14 -20.01 -15.18
C ASN A 19 -27.73 -19.75 -13.72
N LEU A 20 -28.00 -20.67 -12.80
CA LEU A 20 -27.66 -20.53 -11.37
C LEU A 20 -26.24 -21.01 -11.03
N VAL A 21 -25.63 -21.86 -11.85
CA VAL A 21 -24.30 -22.46 -11.57
C VAL A 21 -23.14 -21.60 -12.10
N PHE A 22 -23.39 -20.68 -13.04
CA PHE A 22 -22.35 -19.78 -13.58
C PHE A 22 -22.24 -18.43 -12.86
N GLY A 23 -23.03 -18.20 -11.81
CA GLY A 23 -23.08 -16.95 -11.07
C GLY A 23 -22.15 -16.89 -9.85
N CYS A 24 -20.86 -17.24 -9.96
CA CYS A 24 -19.87 -16.87 -8.96
C CYS A 24 -18.42 -17.03 -9.46
N SER A 25 -18.09 -16.42 -10.60
CA SER A 25 -16.70 -16.00 -10.76
C SER A 25 -16.54 -14.75 -9.88
N LYS A 26 -15.81 -14.88 -8.78
CA LYS A 26 -15.10 -13.71 -8.23
C LYS A 26 -14.16 -13.28 -9.34
N GLY A 27 -14.64 -12.40 -10.23
CA GLY A 27 -13.78 -11.70 -11.16
C GLY A 27 -12.64 -11.15 -10.32
N LYS A 28 -11.40 -11.46 -10.70
CA LYS A 28 -10.25 -10.79 -10.13
C LYS A 28 -10.49 -9.31 -10.41
N GLU A 29 -10.94 -8.56 -9.40
CA GLU A 29 -11.03 -7.11 -9.51
C GLU A 29 -9.64 -6.63 -9.89
N GLU A 30 -9.52 -5.95 -11.02
CA GLU A 30 -8.28 -5.29 -11.36
C GLU A 30 -7.92 -4.31 -10.24
N PRO A 31 -6.65 -4.24 -9.84
CA PRO A 31 -6.24 -3.37 -8.76
C PRO A 31 -6.60 -1.92 -9.09
N LYS A 32 -7.32 -1.26 -8.19
CA LYS A 32 -7.78 0.14 -8.32
C LYS A 32 -6.66 1.16 -8.09
N GLY A 33 -5.44 0.70 -7.82
CA GLY A 33 -4.27 1.53 -7.61
C GLY A 33 -3.03 0.70 -7.32
N LYS A 34 -1.86 1.35 -7.44
CA LYS A 34 -0.54 0.77 -7.15
C LYS A 34 0.15 1.61 -6.08
N LEU A 35 0.83 0.94 -5.16
CA LEU A 35 1.66 1.54 -4.12
C LEU A 35 3.05 0.92 -4.18
N SER A 36 4.05 1.72 -4.51
CA SER A 36 5.46 1.32 -4.55
C SER A 36 6.18 1.79 -3.29
N ILE A 37 6.75 0.84 -2.54
CA ILE A 37 7.44 1.10 -1.26
C ILE A 37 8.90 0.70 -1.38
N LEU A 38 9.80 1.62 -1.04
CA LEU A 38 11.22 1.35 -0.86
C LEU A 38 11.55 1.26 0.63
N ILE A 39 12.28 0.21 1.03
CA ILE A 39 12.70 -0.02 2.41
C ILE A 39 14.23 -0.02 2.46
N GLN A 40 14.78 0.81 3.34
CA GLN A 40 16.18 0.77 3.71
C GLN A 40 16.43 -0.43 4.65
N ASN A 41 16.77 -1.58 4.10
CA ASN A 41 17.06 -2.78 4.86
C ASN A 41 18.46 -2.73 5.47
N ASN A 42 18.53 -2.36 6.74
CA ASN A 42 19.76 -2.34 7.53
C ASN A 42 19.51 -2.93 8.94
N ALA A 43 20.58 -3.15 9.70
CA ALA A 43 20.52 -3.80 11.00
C ALA A 43 19.74 -3.03 12.09
N SER A 44 19.46 -1.73 11.88
CA SER A 44 18.73 -0.92 12.85
C SER A 44 17.21 -0.96 12.62
N GLN A 45 16.76 -1.44 11.46
CA GLN A 45 15.35 -1.56 11.13
C GLN A 45 14.83 -2.96 11.40
N ASP A 46 13.71 -3.04 12.11
CA ASP A 46 12.93 -4.27 12.22
C ASP A 46 12.08 -4.46 10.95
N VAL A 47 12.73 -4.99 9.91
CA VAL A 47 12.11 -5.26 8.62
C VAL A 47 10.94 -6.24 8.74
N ASP A 48 10.94 -7.13 9.74
CA ASP A 48 9.85 -8.08 9.97
C ASP A 48 8.59 -7.37 10.49
N VAL A 49 8.75 -6.41 11.40
CA VAL A 49 7.64 -5.55 11.83
C VAL A 49 7.10 -4.74 10.66
N ILE A 50 7.97 -4.13 9.85
CA ILE A 50 7.56 -3.38 8.66
C ILE A 50 6.78 -4.28 7.69
N ASN A 51 7.29 -5.47 7.38
CA ASN A 51 6.62 -6.43 6.52
C ASN A 51 5.25 -6.86 7.09
N THR A 52 5.15 -7.02 8.41
CA THR A 52 3.89 -7.35 9.09
C THR A 52 2.86 -6.23 8.93
N LEU A 53 3.27 -4.96 9.10
CA LEU A 53 2.41 -3.80 8.89
C LEU A 53 1.90 -3.75 7.45
N ILE A 54 2.79 -3.95 6.47
CA ILE A 54 2.42 -3.94 5.05
C ILE A 54 1.49 -5.12 4.71
N ALA A 55 1.73 -6.30 5.27
CA ALA A 55 0.86 -7.46 5.08
C ALA A 55 -0.55 -7.22 5.63
N ASN A 56 -0.68 -6.58 6.80
CA ASN A 56 -1.97 -6.23 7.37
C ASN A 56 -2.70 -5.17 6.53
N TYR A 57 -1.98 -4.16 6.03
CA TYR A 57 -2.54 -3.17 5.13
C TYR A 57 -3.04 -3.81 3.82
N LYS A 58 -2.28 -4.74 3.24
CA LYS A 58 -2.65 -5.50 2.04
C LYS A 58 -3.90 -6.34 2.24
N LYS A 59 -4.05 -6.99 3.41
CA LYS A 59 -5.25 -7.78 3.75
C LYS A 59 -6.51 -6.91 3.81
N ALA A 60 -6.40 -5.68 4.33
CA ALA A 60 -7.51 -4.75 4.42
C ALA A 60 -7.85 -4.06 3.09
N HIS A 61 -6.89 -4.01 2.14
CA HIS A 61 -7.02 -3.31 0.86
C HIS A 61 -6.57 -4.19 -0.31
N SER A 62 -7.24 -5.33 -0.51
CA SER A 62 -6.88 -6.31 -1.54
C SER A 62 -6.90 -5.77 -2.98
N GLN A 63 -7.60 -4.66 -3.20
CA GLN A 63 -7.67 -3.95 -4.48
C GLN A 63 -6.45 -3.07 -4.78
N ILE A 64 -5.46 -2.97 -3.87
CA ILE A 64 -4.24 -2.18 -4.09
C ILE A 64 -3.09 -3.14 -4.37
N GLU A 65 -2.42 -2.95 -5.50
CA GLU A 65 -1.17 -3.65 -5.78
C GLU A 65 -0.03 -2.99 -4.99
N ILE A 66 0.60 -3.73 -4.08
CA ILE A 66 1.74 -3.24 -3.29
C ILE A 66 3.01 -3.88 -3.81
N LYS A 67 3.93 -3.06 -4.34
CA LYS A 67 5.29 -3.46 -4.72
C LYS A 67 6.25 -3.00 -3.64
N ILE A 68 7.03 -3.93 -3.07
CA ILE A 68 8.03 -3.64 -2.05
C ILE A 68 9.40 -3.93 -2.63
N GLU A 69 10.33 -3.00 -2.43
CA GLU A 69 11.75 -3.20 -2.76
C GLU A 69 12.60 -2.90 -1.53
N ASN A 70 13.57 -3.76 -1.27
CA ASN A 70 14.49 -3.63 -0.14
C ASN A 70 15.88 -3.33 -0.67
N MET A 71 16.55 -2.33 -0.08
CA MET A 71 17.90 -1.95 -0.43
C MET A 71 18.72 -1.68 0.83
N THR A 72 19.99 -2.07 0.82
CA THR A 72 20.90 -1.85 1.96
C THR A 72 21.87 -0.69 1.72
N GLU A 73 22.23 -0.43 0.47
CA GLU A 73 23.20 0.59 0.10
C GLU A 73 22.55 1.98 0.05
N ASN A 74 22.98 2.88 0.94
CA ASN A 74 22.41 4.22 1.03
C ASN A 74 22.56 5.02 -0.27
N GLU A 75 23.73 4.98 -0.89
CA GLU A 75 23.99 5.68 -2.17
C GLU A 75 23.05 5.20 -3.28
N LYS A 76 22.75 3.90 -3.29
CA LYS A 76 21.81 3.32 -4.25
C LYS A 76 20.38 3.79 -3.98
N ILE A 77 19.96 3.86 -2.71
CA ILE A 77 18.64 4.37 -2.31
C ILE A 77 18.45 5.82 -2.74
N GLU A 78 19.45 6.67 -2.45
CA GLU A 78 19.43 8.07 -2.86
C GLU A 78 19.33 8.15 -4.38
N LYS A 79 20.20 7.43 -5.10
CA LYS A 79 20.21 7.41 -6.57
C LYS A 79 18.88 6.98 -7.18
N VAL A 80 18.29 5.87 -6.71
CA VAL A 80 17.01 5.41 -7.28
C VAL A 80 15.88 6.38 -6.98
N THR A 81 15.91 7.06 -5.83
CA THR A 81 14.88 8.06 -5.50
C THR A 81 15.00 9.31 -6.39
N VAL A 82 16.22 9.69 -6.75
CA VAL A 82 16.49 10.85 -7.63
C VAL A 82 16.21 10.54 -9.09
N ASP A 83 16.78 9.45 -9.60
CA ASP A 83 16.78 9.13 -11.02
C ASP A 83 15.42 8.59 -11.50
N LYS A 84 14.66 7.96 -10.59
CA LYS A 84 13.34 7.36 -10.86
C LYS A 84 12.45 7.48 -9.63
N PRO A 85 11.67 8.57 -9.48
CA PRO A 85 10.71 8.71 -8.39
C PRO A 85 9.48 7.81 -8.62
N ASP A 86 9.71 6.51 -8.79
CA ASP A 86 8.69 5.47 -9.00
C ASP A 86 8.18 4.90 -7.65
N TYR A 87 8.76 5.36 -6.53
CA TYR A 87 8.36 4.98 -5.18
C TYR A 87 7.52 6.07 -4.54
N ASP A 88 6.37 5.68 -4.01
CA ASP A 88 5.45 6.56 -3.31
C ASP A 88 5.85 6.75 -1.84
N VAL A 89 6.52 5.74 -1.26
CA VAL A 89 6.89 5.70 0.16
C VAL A 89 8.32 5.19 0.31
N LEU A 90 9.11 5.91 1.09
CA LEU A 90 10.42 5.48 1.57
C LEU A 90 10.34 5.21 3.09
N ILE A 91 10.70 4.00 3.49
CA ILE A 91 10.90 3.62 4.89
C ILE A 91 12.40 3.60 5.16
N CYS A 92 12.89 4.60 5.89
CA CYS A 92 14.32 4.81 6.14
C CYS A 92 14.58 5.31 7.56
N GLU A 93 15.84 5.26 7.97
CA GLU A 93 16.33 5.91 9.17
C GLU A 93 16.19 7.43 9.09
N ARG A 94 16.10 8.07 10.26
CA ARG A 94 15.96 9.53 10.36
C ARG A 94 17.08 10.30 9.64
N ASN A 95 18.33 9.83 9.71
CA ASN A 95 19.46 10.54 9.10
C ASN A 95 19.36 10.55 7.56
N MET A 96 18.91 9.44 6.97
CA MET A 96 18.64 9.38 5.53
C MET A 96 17.48 10.28 5.14
N MET A 97 16.37 10.24 5.90
CA MET A 97 15.23 11.13 5.68
C MET A 97 15.66 12.60 5.71
N ILE A 98 16.48 13.00 6.69
CA ILE A 98 17.00 14.37 6.78
C ILE A 98 17.87 14.73 5.57
N SER A 99 18.79 13.83 5.17
CA SER A 99 19.64 14.04 3.99
C SER A 99 18.80 14.28 2.75
N MET A 100 17.84 13.40 2.47
CA MET A 100 17.01 13.45 1.27
C MET A 100 16.04 14.63 1.27
N ALA A 101 15.47 14.99 2.43
CA ALA A 101 14.61 16.16 2.54
C ALA A 101 15.38 17.46 2.25
N ARG A 102 16.60 17.60 2.79
CA ARG A 102 17.45 18.78 2.53
C ARG A 102 17.88 18.90 1.07
N GLN A 103 18.02 17.77 0.37
CA GLN A 103 18.31 17.71 -1.06
C GLN A 103 17.06 17.95 -1.93
N GLY A 104 15.86 18.05 -1.34
CA GLY A 104 14.61 18.29 -2.05
C GLY A 104 13.98 17.04 -2.68
N TYR A 105 14.42 15.84 -2.28
CA TYR A 105 13.93 14.58 -2.84
C TYR A 105 12.72 14.02 -2.11
N LEU A 106 12.35 14.57 -0.96
CA LEU A 106 11.14 14.23 -0.23
C LEU A 106 10.10 15.33 -0.34
N SER A 107 8.85 14.93 -0.50
CA SER A 107 7.71 15.86 -0.54
C SER A 107 7.43 16.44 0.85
N ASP A 108 7.06 17.71 0.89
CA ASP A 108 6.50 18.35 2.08
C ASP A 108 5.07 17.84 2.30
N ILE A 109 4.88 17.05 3.35
CA ILE A 109 3.59 16.43 3.72
C ILE A 109 2.87 17.17 4.85
N SER A 110 3.28 18.39 5.19
CA SER A 110 2.74 19.16 6.33
C SER A 110 1.22 19.35 6.24
N SER A 111 0.70 19.59 5.04
CA SER A 111 -0.74 19.69 4.78
C SER A 111 -1.47 18.37 5.08
N ASN A 112 -0.90 17.23 4.70
CA ASN A 112 -1.50 15.91 4.98
C ASN A 112 -1.48 15.60 6.48
N VAL A 113 -0.39 15.95 7.16
CA VAL A 113 -0.23 15.75 8.60
C VAL A 113 -1.25 16.57 9.40
N SER A 114 -1.43 17.85 9.05
CA SER A 114 -2.37 18.76 9.69
C SER A 114 -3.83 18.40 9.39
N ASN A 115 -4.19 18.21 8.12
CA ASN A 115 -5.57 17.93 7.71
C ASN A 115 -6.12 16.62 8.30
N ASN A 116 -5.27 15.61 8.50
CA ASN A 116 -5.68 14.32 9.04
C ASN A 116 -5.50 14.20 10.56
N LYS A 117 -5.13 15.29 11.25
CA LYS A 117 -4.80 15.31 12.69
C LYS A 117 -3.85 14.18 13.07
N MET A 118 -2.84 13.93 12.23
CA MET A 118 -1.95 12.78 12.40
C MET A 118 -1.14 12.92 13.68
N ILE A 119 -0.69 14.13 14.00
CA ILE A 119 0.08 14.43 15.21
C ILE A 119 -0.68 14.06 16.48
N ASP A 120 -2.01 14.27 16.50
CA ASP A 120 -2.85 13.98 17.67
C ASP A 120 -2.98 12.48 17.96
N LYS A 121 -2.63 11.63 16.98
CA LYS A 121 -2.70 10.16 17.09
C LYS A 121 -1.40 9.52 17.60
N PHE A 122 -0.32 10.29 17.68
CA PHE A 122 0.99 9.81 18.09
C PHE A 122 1.51 10.57 19.31
N TYR A 123 2.41 9.96 20.08
CA TYR A 123 3.16 10.70 21.08
C TYR A 123 3.93 11.85 20.42
N SER A 124 3.99 13.00 21.09
CA SER A 124 4.67 14.19 20.57
C SER A 124 6.09 13.88 20.11
N ILE A 125 6.82 13.02 20.84
CA ILE A 125 8.17 12.58 20.47
C ILE A 125 8.17 11.94 19.07
N VAL A 126 7.36 10.90 18.83
CA VAL A 126 7.23 10.18 17.55
C VAL A 126 6.84 11.14 16.42
N SER A 127 5.94 12.07 16.72
CA SER A 127 5.46 13.05 15.75
C SER A 127 6.58 13.98 15.25
N THR A 128 7.58 14.29 16.07
CA THR A 128 8.73 15.13 15.68
C THR A 128 9.78 14.39 14.84
N TYR A 129 9.73 13.05 14.77
CA TYR A 129 10.73 12.27 14.04
C TYR A 129 10.71 12.49 12.52
N GLY A 130 9.61 13.03 11.98
CA GLY A 130 9.50 13.40 10.56
C GLY A 130 9.62 14.89 10.27
N ARG A 131 9.89 15.71 11.30
CA ARG A 131 9.91 17.18 11.18
C ARG A 131 11.31 17.72 10.97
N ILE A 132 11.46 18.63 10.01
CA ILE A 132 12.65 19.43 9.74
C ILE A 132 12.19 20.88 9.66
N ASP A 133 12.75 21.73 10.52
CA ASP A 133 12.31 23.12 10.70
C ASP A 133 10.79 23.21 10.98
N ASP A 134 10.02 23.86 10.11
CA ASP A 134 8.58 24.02 10.21
C ASP A 134 7.77 23.01 9.38
N LYS A 135 8.44 22.06 8.71
CA LYS A 135 7.83 21.15 7.74
C LYS A 135 7.96 19.68 8.11
N TYR A 136 7.03 18.88 7.61
CA TYR A 136 7.02 17.43 7.75
C TYR A 136 7.44 16.77 6.44
N TYR A 137 8.42 15.87 6.52
CA TYR A 137 8.93 15.06 5.41
C TYR A 137 8.79 13.55 5.68
N GLY A 138 8.26 13.18 6.83
CA GLY A 138 8.02 11.80 7.20
C GLY A 138 7.10 11.67 8.42
N ILE A 139 6.84 10.43 8.82
CA ILE A 139 6.09 10.09 10.04
C ILE A 139 6.89 9.03 10.78
N GLY A 140 7.16 9.24 12.07
CA GLY A 140 7.81 8.22 12.90
C GLY A 140 6.88 7.02 13.09
N VAL A 141 7.40 5.80 12.88
CA VAL A 141 6.60 4.56 12.92
C VAL A 141 6.80 3.79 14.24
N MET A 142 7.90 4.04 14.97
CA MET A 142 8.19 3.44 16.28
C MET A 142 8.94 4.41 17.19
N PRO A 143 8.82 4.28 18.53
CA PRO A 143 9.78 4.85 19.48
C PRO A 143 11.15 4.18 19.37
#